data_AF-A0A6J1PZB2-F1
#
_entry.id   AF-A0A6J1PZB2-F1
#
_cell.length_a   1.000
_cell.length_b   1.000
_cell.length_c   1.000
_cell.angle_alpha   90.00
_cell.angle_beta   90.00
_cell.angle_gamma   90.00
#
_symmetry.space_group_name_H-M   'P 1'
#
loop_
_entity.id
_entity.type
_entity.pdbx_description
1 polymer ?
#
loop_
_entity_poly.entity_id
_entity_poly.type
_entity_poly.pdbx_seq_one_letter_code
_entity_poly.pdbx_strand_id
1 'polypeptide(L)'
;LDIYHRILRHKNYMVAMINKSLLPVRLKVPIIGEVIFLTRGLKYNIELLLFWGPWSPFENNWHLKEDYKKLNKRQELARSLSKNILWVGIANFVLCFLILLWQVLYTFFNYAETIKREPSVLAMRTWSLYGRLYLRHFNELDHEMNARLSRAYRPASKYMSSFTSPIMTILAKHIAFITGSVLAVLLVITLIYEPIFSMERVVAYMTMLGAVAAAAKAIVPDENLVWCPETLLTAVLAHTHYRPDSWRGTAHTHTTRAQVAQLFQYRAVHLLEELVSPFVTTYILCFRMRHRALEIVDFFRNFTIEVAGVGDVCSFAQMDVRRHGNPMWQTVAHSPTVSPIPDDHSAGYDNQYGIGPDKYHVPMSNHYTQAEDGKTELSLIHFTLTNPEWKPPSHAENFVTALKERAKKEVTADPDPYNNPLIASLNSLSGLGYRDHVSNIIRSTINQVSVPSMSNIFTNQPGTSATSVGVDQSFATKSTVLRRGVSRTEGPLHNDKGFLYDLQQGISNQSLGASVFGSGHSYVMETHTDPYVPTELTAADMSLSTLYLHELHHRQVRRRGYQEMATRSIWQRSPVQELASLPEVRQERIPLLLHQDSSLRKNRES
;
A
#
# COMPACT_ATOMS: atom_id res chain seq x y z
N LEU A 1 -0.84 20.01 -7.96
CA LEU A 1 0.43 19.31 -7.66
C LEU A 1 1.33 20.12 -6.71
N ASP A 2 1.60 21.40 -7.01
CA ASP A 2 2.50 22.23 -6.18
C ASP A 2 2.10 22.35 -4.71
N ILE A 3 0.80 22.44 -4.42
CA ILE A 3 0.26 22.43 -3.06
C ILE A 3 0.64 21.13 -2.33
N TYR A 4 0.51 19.98 -3.01
CA TYR A 4 0.92 18.69 -2.45
C TYR A 4 2.42 18.65 -2.18
N HIS A 5 3.25 19.15 -3.10
CA HIS A 5 4.70 19.23 -2.87
C HIS A 5 5.05 20.10 -1.66
N ARG A 6 4.35 21.22 -1.44
CA ARG A 6 4.58 22.08 -0.27
C ARG A 6 4.19 21.39 1.04
N ILE A 7 3.04 20.71 1.08
CA ILE A 7 2.53 20.04 2.29
C ILE A 7 3.31 18.76 2.60
N LEU A 8 3.67 17.99 1.57
CA LEU A 8 4.19 16.63 1.69
C LEU A 8 5.69 16.50 1.44
N ARG A 9 6.44 17.60 1.25
CA ARG A 9 7.88 17.61 0.91
C ARG A 9 8.68 16.58 1.71
N HIS A 10 8.72 16.72 3.04
CA HIS A 10 9.50 15.84 3.92
C HIS A 10 8.91 14.43 3.99
N LYS A 11 7.58 14.29 3.91
CA LYS A 11 6.91 12.98 3.92
C LYS A 11 7.26 12.17 2.68
N ASN A 12 7.35 12.79 1.51
CA ASN A 12 7.75 12.12 0.28
C ASN A 12 9.19 11.60 0.36
N TYR A 13 10.12 12.35 0.96
CA TYR A 13 11.47 11.85 1.25
C TYR A 13 11.45 10.65 2.19
N MET A 14 10.67 10.71 3.28
CA MET A 14 10.53 9.58 4.21
C MET A 14 9.98 8.32 3.53
N VAL A 15 8.96 8.49 2.68
CA VAL A 15 8.36 7.39 1.89
C VAL A 15 9.39 6.79 0.93
N ALA A 16 10.15 7.61 0.23
CA ALA A 16 11.20 7.16 -0.68
C ALA A 16 12.34 6.43 0.05
N MET A 17 12.78 6.95 1.21
CA MET A 17 13.84 6.32 2.02
C MET A 17 13.42 4.96 2.58
N ILE A 18 12.14 4.80 2.95
CA ILE A 18 11.59 3.50 3.36
C ILE A 18 11.47 2.55 2.17
N ASN A 19 10.99 3.01 1.02
CA ASN A 19 10.87 2.21 -0.19
C ASN A 19 12.24 1.69 -0.66
N LYS A 20 13.28 2.54 -0.59
CA LYS A 20 14.67 2.17 -0.90
C LYS A 20 15.41 1.45 0.23
N SER A 21 14.72 1.11 1.32
CA SER A 21 15.31 0.42 2.49
C SER A 21 16.58 1.08 3.06
N LEU A 22 16.69 2.42 2.95
CA LEU A 22 17.84 3.20 3.43
C LEU A 22 17.86 3.32 4.95
N LEU A 23 16.68 3.48 5.56
CA LEU A 23 16.55 3.60 7.01
C LEU A 23 16.68 2.21 7.66
N PRO A 24 17.53 2.06 8.70
CA PRO A 24 17.78 0.77 9.34
C PRO A 24 16.67 0.43 10.36
N VAL A 25 15.46 0.25 9.87
CA VAL A 25 14.28 -0.11 10.68
C VAL A 25 14.15 -1.62 10.90
N ARG A 26 14.91 -2.44 10.19
CA ARG A 26 14.89 -3.90 10.32
C ARG A 26 15.97 -4.38 11.28
N LEU A 27 15.52 -5.07 12.33
CA LEU A 27 16.37 -5.63 13.37
C LEU A 27 16.27 -7.15 13.31
N LYS A 28 17.42 -7.82 13.35
CA LYS A 28 17.50 -9.27 13.53
C LYS A 28 17.71 -9.53 15.01
N VAL A 29 16.66 -9.96 15.69
CA VAL A 29 16.67 -10.28 17.12
C VAL A 29 16.88 -11.79 17.27
N PRO A 30 17.82 -12.25 18.11
CA PRO A 30 17.97 -13.67 18.38
C PRO A 30 16.63 -14.21 18.91
N ILE A 31 16.20 -15.40 18.46
CA ILE A 31 14.94 -16.09 18.81
C ILE A 31 13.70 -15.57 18.05
N ILE A 32 13.45 -14.26 17.98
CA ILE A 32 12.25 -13.71 17.33
C ILE A 32 12.40 -13.65 15.80
N GLY A 33 13.63 -13.49 15.30
CA GLY A 33 13.93 -13.36 13.89
C GLY A 33 13.95 -11.90 13.44
N GLU A 34 13.45 -11.63 12.23
CA GLU A 34 13.43 -10.29 11.65
C GLU A 34 12.19 -9.50 12.11
N VAL A 35 12.44 -8.40 12.83
CA VAL A 35 11.41 -7.49 13.34
C VAL A 35 11.64 -6.13 12.73
N ILE A 36 10.56 -5.45 12.34
CA ILE A 36 10.63 -4.04 11.98
C ILE A 36 10.31 -3.21 13.21
N PHE A 37 11.22 -2.29 13.54
CA PHE A 37 11.06 -1.35 14.62
C PHE A 37 11.00 0.07 14.06
N LEU A 38 9.80 0.63 13.97
CA LEU A 38 9.59 2.03 13.64
C LEU A 38 8.51 2.64 14.54
N THR A 39 8.94 3.23 15.64
CA THR A 39 8.09 3.93 16.60
C THR A 39 7.98 5.41 16.28
N ARG A 40 7.04 6.10 16.93
CA ARG A 40 6.90 7.56 16.81
C ARG A 40 8.17 8.29 17.27
N GLY A 41 8.82 7.81 18.33
CA GLY A 41 10.07 8.36 18.84
C GLY A 41 11.24 8.24 17.86
N LEU A 42 11.43 7.08 17.22
CA LEU A 42 12.46 6.92 16.20
C LEU A 42 12.16 7.79 14.97
N LYS A 43 10.91 7.79 14.50
CA LYS A 43 10.50 8.62 13.36
C LYS A 43 10.77 10.11 13.62
N TYR A 44 10.42 10.60 14.81
CA TYR A 44 10.67 11.98 15.21
C TYR A 44 12.17 12.34 15.17
N ASN A 45 13.03 11.45 15.69
CA ASN A 45 14.47 11.65 15.65
C ASN A 45 15.02 11.66 14.22
N ILE A 46 14.51 10.81 13.34
CA ILE A 46 14.90 10.81 11.92
C ILE A 46 14.46 12.13 11.25
N GLU A 47 13.24 12.60 11.50
CA GLU A 47 12.76 13.87 10.94
C GLU A 47 13.55 15.07 11.47
N LEU A 48 13.89 15.07 12.76
CA LEU A 48 14.77 16.06 13.40
C LEU A 48 16.15 16.08 12.72
N LEU A 49 16.77 14.91 12.55
CA LEU A 49 18.11 14.81 11.98
C LEU A 49 18.16 15.20 10.50
N LEU A 50 17.11 14.90 9.73
CA LEU A 50 17.14 14.99 8.27
C LEU A 50 16.41 16.20 7.69
N PHE A 51 15.47 16.84 8.39
CA PHE A 51 14.62 17.86 7.77
C PHE A 51 14.54 19.20 8.51
N TRP A 52 14.45 19.22 9.84
CA TRP A 52 14.14 20.47 10.57
C TRP A 52 15.07 20.78 11.74
N GLY A 53 15.97 19.88 12.11
CA GLY A 53 16.97 20.16 13.14
C GLY A 53 18.03 21.19 12.69
N PRO A 54 18.76 21.78 13.64
CA PRO A 54 19.74 22.84 13.35
C PRO A 54 20.89 22.37 12.44
N TRP A 55 21.24 21.08 12.52
CA TRP A 55 22.28 20.47 11.68
C TRP A 55 21.70 19.64 10.52
N SER A 56 20.44 19.84 10.17
CA SER A 56 19.81 19.08 9.10
C SER A 56 20.39 19.45 7.72
N PRO A 57 20.29 18.54 6.72
CA PRO A 57 20.61 18.81 5.33
C PRO A 57 19.84 19.97 4.71
N PHE A 58 18.63 20.25 5.20
CA PHE A 58 17.81 21.37 4.74
C PHE A 58 18.25 22.66 5.42
N GLU A 59 18.44 23.69 4.63
CA GLU A 59 18.85 25.03 5.09
C GLU A 59 17.63 25.80 5.60
N ASN A 60 16.56 25.75 4.80
CA ASN A 60 15.22 26.20 5.12
C ASN A 60 14.24 25.03 4.92
N ASN A 61 12.98 25.19 5.33
CA ASN A 61 11.92 24.20 5.04
C ASN A 61 11.81 23.85 3.54
N TRP A 62 12.28 24.78 2.70
CA TRP A 62 12.42 24.83 1.25
C TRP A 62 13.44 24.01 0.47
N HIS A 63 14.67 24.15 0.94
CA HIS A 63 15.88 24.13 0.13
C HIS A 63 16.91 23.26 0.80
N LEU A 64 17.51 22.38 0.01
CA LEU A 64 18.63 21.56 0.41
C LEU A 64 19.90 22.40 0.34
N LYS A 65 20.75 22.31 1.36
CA LYS A 65 22.07 22.95 1.38
C LYS A 65 22.83 22.65 0.09
N GLU A 66 23.35 23.69 -0.56
CA GLU A 66 24.06 23.58 -1.85
C GLU A 66 25.27 22.64 -1.79
N ASP A 67 25.87 22.49 -0.61
CA ASP A 67 26.97 21.56 -0.39
C ASP A 67 26.56 20.09 -0.61
N TYR A 68 25.31 19.72 -0.33
CA TYR A 68 24.81 18.35 -0.58
C TYR A 68 24.64 18.05 -2.07
N LYS A 69 24.54 19.08 -2.92
CA LYS A 69 24.48 18.93 -4.38
C LYS A 69 25.88 18.68 -4.99
N LYS A 70 26.96 19.05 -4.29
CA LYS A 70 28.35 18.94 -4.77
C LYS A 70 28.96 17.56 -4.48
N LEU A 71 29.56 16.93 -5.50
CA LEU A 71 30.19 15.60 -5.37
C LEU A 71 31.43 15.63 -4.45
N ASN A 72 32.26 16.67 -4.55
CA ASN A 72 33.56 16.76 -3.87
C ASN A 72 33.44 16.72 -2.33
N LYS A 73 32.31 17.19 -1.77
CA LYS A 73 32.08 17.27 -0.32
C LYS A 73 31.33 16.05 0.25
N ARG A 74 31.00 15.04 -0.56
CA ARG A 74 30.21 13.86 -0.15
C ARG A 74 30.71 13.21 1.14
N GLN A 75 32.01 12.91 1.21
CA GLN A 75 32.61 12.22 2.36
C GLN A 75 32.64 13.10 3.62
N GLU A 76 32.89 14.40 3.45
CA GLU A 76 32.89 15.36 4.56
C GLU A 76 31.48 15.51 5.16
N LEU A 77 30.47 15.67 4.32
CA LEU A 77 29.07 15.74 4.73
C LEU A 77 28.59 14.45 5.39
N ALA A 78 29.00 13.29 4.87
CA ALA A 78 28.67 12.00 5.48
C ALA A 78 29.28 11.85 6.88
N ARG A 79 30.54 12.27 7.09
CA ARG A 79 31.17 12.29 8.42
C ARG A 79 30.48 13.26 9.37
N SER A 80 30.12 14.44 8.88
CA SER A 80 29.37 15.45 9.65
C SER A 80 28.01 14.91 10.09
N LEU A 81 27.22 14.36 9.15
CA LEU A 81 25.92 13.75 9.43
C LEU A 81 26.06 12.58 10.42
N SER A 82 27.05 11.71 10.25
CA SER A 82 27.36 10.61 11.18
C SER A 82 27.65 11.13 12.60
N LYS A 83 28.41 12.23 12.74
CA LYS A 83 28.70 12.85 14.04
C LYS A 83 27.44 13.43 14.67
N ASN A 84 26.60 14.08 13.88
CA ASN A 84 25.34 14.67 14.36
C ASN A 84 24.35 13.58 14.82
N ILE A 85 24.23 12.48 14.06
CA ILE A 85 23.45 11.29 14.46
C ILE A 85 23.95 10.73 15.79
N LEU A 86 25.27 10.65 15.99
CA LEU A 86 25.83 10.19 17.27
C LEU A 86 25.43 11.11 18.43
N TRP A 87 25.59 12.42 18.29
CA TRP A 87 25.26 13.36 19.38
C TRP A 87 23.78 13.32 19.75
N VAL A 88 22.88 13.26 18.75
CA VAL A 88 21.45 13.08 19.00
C VAL A 88 21.17 11.71 19.64
N GLY A 89 21.87 10.65 19.24
CA GLY A 89 21.80 9.34 19.89
C GLY A 89 22.21 9.37 21.37
N ILE A 90 23.33 10.03 21.69
CA ILE A 90 23.81 10.22 23.07
C ILE A 90 22.80 11.05 23.89
N ALA A 91 22.24 12.11 23.31
CA ALA A 91 21.21 12.91 23.98
C ALA A 91 19.96 12.08 24.28
N ASN A 92 19.50 11.24 23.34
CA ASN A 92 18.38 10.31 23.58
C ASN A 92 18.73 9.27 24.66
N PHE A 93 19.98 8.81 24.73
CA PHE A 93 20.43 7.90 25.79
C PHE A 93 20.34 8.55 27.17
N VAL A 94 20.85 9.78 27.31
CA VAL A 94 20.81 10.51 28.59
C VAL A 94 19.37 10.77 29.02
N LEU A 95 18.49 11.11 28.06
CA LEU A 95 17.07 11.37 28.33
C LEU A 95 16.22 10.10 28.41
N CYS A 96 16.77 8.90 28.19
CA CYS A 96 15.96 7.71 27.98
C CYS A 96 15.07 7.35 29.19
N PHE A 97 15.59 7.48 30.41
CA PHE A 97 14.83 7.19 31.63
C PHE A 97 13.70 8.20 31.87
N LEU A 98 13.93 9.48 31.56
CA LEU A 98 12.89 10.51 31.66
C LEU A 98 11.77 10.28 30.64
N ILE A 99 12.15 9.97 29.39
CA ILE A 99 11.19 9.65 28.33
C ILE A 99 10.41 8.39 28.69
N LEU A 100 11.08 7.35 29.22
CA LEU A 100 10.43 6.12 29.66
C LEU A 100 9.41 6.39 30.77
N LEU A 101 9.77 7.17 31.79
CA LEU A 101 8.86 7.53 32.88
C LEU A 101 7.61 8.21 32.33
N TRP A 102 7.77 9.18 31.42
CA TRP A 102 6.64 9.83 30.76
C TRP A 102 5.79 8.84 29.95
N GLN A 103 6.41 7.94 29.18
CA GLN A 103 5.70 6.93 28.38
C GLN A 103 4.89 5.96 29.24
N VAL A 104 5.45 5.51 30.38
CA VAL A 104 4.75 4.65 31.35
C VAL A 104 3.52 5.38 31.89
N LEU A 105 3.69 6.62 32.38
CA LEU A 105 2.60 7.42 32.93
C LEU A 105 1.52 7.70 31.88
N TYR A 106 1.92 8.11 30.67
CA TYR A 106 1.00 8.38 29.57
C TYR A 106 0.22 7.12 29.16
N THR A 107 0.89 5.98 29.04
CA THR A 107 0.25 4.71 28.69
C THR A 107 -0.73 4.28 29.77
N PHE A 108 -0.32 4.38 31.05
CA PHE A 108 -1.19 4.06 32.17
C PHE A 108 -2.44 4.96 32.17
N PHE A 109 -2.29 6.29 32.14
CA PHE A 109 -3.44 7.20 32.23
C PHE A 109 -4.40 7.11 31.05
N ASN A 110 -3.92 6.90 29.82
CA ASN A 110 -4.82 6.85 28.66
C ASN A 110 -5.44 5.47 28.41
N TYR A 111 -4.74 4.39 28.76
CA TYR A 111 -5.17 3.05 28.43
C TYR A 111 -5.73 2.27 29.62
N ALA A 112 -5.43 2.61 30.88
CA ALA A 112 -5.90 1.84 32.04
C ALA A 112 -7.44 1.75 32.08
N GLU A 113 -8.14 2.85 31.83
CA GLU A 113 -9.60 2.86 31.79
C GLU A 113 -10.14 2.02 30.63
N THR A 114 -9.57 2.19 29.44
CA THR A 114 -9.98 1.45 28.24
C THR A 114 -9.76 -0.07 28.41
N ILE A 115 -8.62 -0.46 29.00
CA ILE A 115 -8.27 -1.86 29.26
C ILE A 115 -9.21 -2.47 30.31
N LYS A 116 -9.54 -1.71 31.36
CA LYS A 116 -10.49 -2.15 32.40
C LYS A 116 -11.89 -2.38 31.83
N ARG A 117 -12.34 -1.50 30.92
CA ARG A 117 -13.68 -1.57 30.32
C ARG A 117 -13.78 -2.64 29.23
N GLU A 118 -12.83 -2.65 28.31
CA GLU A 118 -12.83 -3.51 27.12
C GLU A 118 -11.41 -4.07 26.86
N PRO A 119 -11.03 -5.19 27.50
CA PRO A 119 -9.70 -5.78 27.33
C PRO A 119 -9.46 -6.26 25.88
N SER A 120 -10.52 -6.50 25.11
CA SER A 120 -10.47 -6.87 23.69
C SER A 120 -9.78 -5.81 22.81
N VAL A 121 -9.76 -4.53 23.23
CA VAL A 121 -9.10 -3.44 22.48
C VAL A 121 -7.61 -3.70 22.30
N LEU A 122 -6.94 -4.37 23.25
CA LEU A 122 -5.53 -4.74 23.14
C LEU A 122 -5.29 -5.85 22.10
N ALA A 123 -6.27 -6.74 21.94
CA ALA A 123 -6.25 -7.83 20.97
C ALA A 123 -6.65 -7.37 19.55
N MET A 124 -7.24 -6.17 19.42
CA MET A 124 -7.47 -5.57 18.11
C MET A 124 -6.13 -5.27 17.42
N ARG A 125 -6.15 -5.36 16.09
CA ARG A 125 -5.01 -5.01 15.26
C ARG A 125 -5.10 -3.57 14.77
N THR A 126 -3.97 -2.97 14.47
CA THR A 126 -3.83 -1.64 13.91
C THR A 126 -2.73 -1.62 12.85
N TRP A 127 -2.83 -0.69 11.90
CA TRP A 127 -1.77 -0.47 10.91
C TRP A 127 -0.53 0.11 11.61
N SER A 128 0.61 -0.57 11.48
CA SER A 128 1.88 -0.14 12.07
C SER A 128 2.36 1.17 11.44
N LEU A 129 3.19 1.94 12.15
CA LEU A 129 3.74 3.18 11.60
C LEU A 129 4.62 2.92 10.37
N TYR A 130 5.35 1.80 10.38
CA TYR A 130 6.04 1.30 9.20
C TYR A 130 5.07 1.00 8.06
N GLY A 131 4.01 0.25 8.31
CA GLY A 131 3.00 -0.08 7.31
C GLY A 131 2.37 1.17 6.70
N ARG A 132 2.11 2.20 7.51
CA ARG A 132 1.61 3.49 7.03
C ARG A 132 2.57 4.20 6.08
N LEU A 133 3.89 4.10 6.26
CA LEU A 133 4.86 4.70 5.32
C LEU A 133 5.11 3.82 4.10
N TYR A 134 5.14 2.50 4.30
CA TYR A 134 5.33 1.52 3.22
C TYR A 134 4.17 1.58 2.22
N LEU A 135 2.92 1.55 2.69
CA LEU A 135 1.72 1.53 1.87
C LEU A 135 1.33 2.91 1.29
N ARG A 136 1.96 4.00 1.73
CA ARG A 136 1.65 5.36 1.28
C ARG A 136 2.17 5.62 -0.14
N HIS A 137 1.36 6.21 -1.00
CA HIS A 137 1.78 6.70 -2.32
C HIS A 137 2.56 8.01 -2.20
N PHE A 138 3.30 8.35 -3.25
CA PHE A 138 3.82 9.71 -3.37
C PHE A 138 2.68 10.70 -3.56
N ASN A 139 2.80 11.88 -2.94
CA ASN A 139 1.78 12.94 -2.98
C ASN A 139 0.38 12.51 -2.49
N GLU A 140 0.30 11.57 -1.55
CA GLU A 140 -0.96 11.20 -0.89
C GLU A 140 -1.09 11.94 0.45
N LEU A 141 -2.24 12.58 0.68
CA LEU A 141 -2.53 13.29 1.94
C LEU A 141 -2.88 12.32 3.07
N ASP A 142 -2.77 12.77 4.32
CA ASP A 142 -2.98 11.87 5.48
C ASP A 142 -4.41 11.35 5.57
N HIS A 143 -5.40 12.16 5.17
CA HIS A 143 -6.81 11.76 5.21
C HIS A 143 -7.17 10.78 4.09
N GLU A 144 -6.56 10.90 2.90
CA GLU A 144 -6.71 9.94 1.78
C GLU A 144 -6.18 8.57 2.20
N MET A 145 -4.96 8.55 2.74
CA MET A 145 -4.34 7.33 3.25
C MET A 145 -5.16 6.71 4.39
N ASN A 146 -5.66 7.53 5.32
CA ASN A 146 -6.52 7.03 6.40
C ASN A 146 -7.83 6.43 5.87
N ALA A 147 -8.48 7.08 4.90
CA ALA A 147 -9.71 6.55 4.30
C ALA A 147 -9.46 5.19 3.63
N ARG A 148 -8.35 5.05 2.93
CA ARG A 148 -7.92 3.81 2.27
C ARG A 148 -7.60 2.69 3.26
N LEU A 149 -6.80 2.98 4.30
CA LEU A 149 -6.45 2.00 5.33
C LEU A 149 -7.65 1.59 6.20
N SER A 150 -8.63 2.48 6.40
CA SER A 150 -9.89 2.14 7.07
C SER A 150 -10.72 1.16 6.25
N ARG A 151 -10.81 1.33 4.93
CA ARG A 151 -11.46 0.36 4.02
C ARG A 151 -10.74 -1.01 4.04
N ALA A 152 -9.41 -0.99 4.05
CA ALA A 152 -8.60 -2.21 4.14
C ALA A 152 -8.67 -2.93 5.50
N TYR A 153 -9.16 -2.28 6.56
CA TYR A 153 -9.13 -2.83 7.92
C TYR A 153 -9.94 -4.13 8.06
N ARG A 154 -11.18 -4.15 7.56
CA ARG A 154 -12.08 -5.30 7.69
C ARG A 154 -11.55 -6.54 6.95
N PRO A 155 -11.15 -6.48 5.66
CA PRO A 155 -10.57 -7.63 4.98
C PRO A 155 -9.24 -8.06 5.62
N ALA A 156 -8.39 -7.14 6.08
CA ALA A 156 -7.14 -7.48 6.74
C ALA A 156 -7.36 -8.19 8.09
N SER A 157 -8.34 -7.74 8.87
CA SER A 157 -8.73 -8.39 10.12
C SER A 157 -9.23 -9.82 9.88
N LYS A 158 -10.10 -10.02 8.88
CA LYS A 158 -10.59 -11.35 8.47
C LYS A 158 -9.45 -12.27 8.02
N TYR A 159 -8.51 -11.75 7.23
CA TYR A 159 -7.31 -12.51 6.83
C TYR A 159 -6.46 -12.90 8.04
N MET A 160 -6.26 -12.00 9.02
CA MET A 160 -5.49 -12.35 10.21
C MET A 160 -6.23 -13.29 11.17
N SER A 161 -7.56 -13.28 11.19
CA SER A 161 -8.36 -14.24 11.98
C SER A 161 -8.44 -15.62 11.33
N SER A 162 -8.21 -15.74 10.02
CA SER A 162 -8.28 -17.05 9.34
C SER A 162 -7.17 -18.02 9.73
N PHE A 163 -6.06 -17.53 10.28
CA PHE A 163 -5.04 -18.42 10.82
C PHE A 163 -5.17 -18.50 12.34
N THR A 164 -5.58 -19.68 12.75
CA THR A 164 -5.66 -20.14 14.12
C THR A 164 -4.53 -21.14 14.34
N SER A 165 -3.92 -21.13 15.51
CA SER A 165 -2.91 -22.15 15.84
C SER A 165 -3.60 -23.34 16.51
N PRO A 166 -3.49 -24.57 15.97
CA PRO A 166 -4.17 -25.75 16.53
C PRO A 166 -3.82 -26.00 18.00
N ILE A 167 -2.54 -25.79 18.37
CA ILE A 167 -2.05 -25.97 19.75
C ILE A 167 -2.76 -25.01 20.72
N MET A 168 -2.91 -23.74 20.32
CA MET A 168 -3.58 -22.75 21.16
C MET A 168 -5.07 -23.06 21.30
N THR A 169 -5.72 -23.53 20.23
CA THR A 169 -7.12 -23.94 20.28
C THR A 169 -7.34 -25.15 21.19
N ILE A 170 -6.48 -26.17 21.12
CA ILE A 170 -6.54 -27.35 21.99
C ILE A 170 -6.35 -26.93 23.45
N LEU A 171 -5.32 -26.13 23.74
CA LEU A 171 -5.05 -25.62 25.08
C LEU A 171 -6.23 -24.81 25.63
N ALA A 172 -6.78 -23.89 24.82
CA ALA A 172 -7.92 -23.08 25.19
C ALA A 172 -9.18 -23.92 25.46
N LYS A 173 -9.45 -24.96 24.64
CA LYS A 173 -10.56 -25.89 24.86
C LYS A 173 -10.39 -26.67 26.18
N HIS A 174 -9.18 -27.13 26.51
CA HIS A 174 -8.89 -27.82 27.77
C HIS A 174 -9.01 -26.90 28.99
N ILE A 175 -8.44 -25.70 28.94
CA ILE A 175 -8.55 -24.71 30.03
C ILE A 175 -10.02 -24.38 30.26
N ALA A 176 -10.77 -24.06 29.20
CA ALA A 176 -12.19 -23.75 29.30
C ALA A 176 -13.02 -24.90 29.89
N PHE A 177 -12.69 -26.16 29.55
CA PHE A 177 -13.36 -27.34 30.11
C PHE A 177 -13.06 -27.50 31.60
N ILE A 178 -11.79 -27.41 32.02
CA ILE A 178 -11.39 -27.58 33.43
C ILE A 178 -11.96 -26.45 34.29
N THR A 179 -11.79 -25.19 33.88
CA THR A 179 -12.32 -24.07 34.67
C THR A 179 -13.83 -24.02 34.66
N GLY A 180 -14.46 -24.39 33.54
CA GLY A 180 -15.92 -24.44 33.41
C GLY A 180 -16.55 -25.56 34.25
N SER A 181 -15.93 -26.74 34.33
CA SER A 181 -16.45 -27.85 35.14
C SER A 181 -16.34 -27.56 36.64
N VAL A 182 -15.20 -27.04 37.11
CA VAL A 182 -15.02 -26.62 38.50
C VAL A 182 -15.99 -25.50 38.87
N LEU A 183 -16.16 -24.51 37.98
CA LEU A 183 -17.12 -23.43 38.19
C LEU A 183 -18.56 -23.93 38.27
N ALA A 184 -18.96 -24.86 37.38
CA ALA A 184 -20.30 -25.43 37.37
C ALA A 184 -20.62 -26.18 38.67
N VAL A 185 -19.66 -26.98 39.17
CA VAL A 185 -19.81 -27.69 40.45
C VAL A 185 -19.93 -26.71 41.62
N LEU A 186 -19.07 -25.68 41.67
CA LEU A 186 -19.15 -24.64 42.70
C LEU A 186 -20.49 -23.89 42.65
N LEU A 187 -20.98 -23.57 41.46
CA LEU A 187 -22.26 -22.89 41.26
C LEU A 187 -23.42 -23.74 41.81
N VAL A 188 -23.46 -25.04 41.51
CA VAL A 188 -24.48 -25.96 42.06
C VAL A 188 -24.40 -26.03 43.59
N ILE A 189 -23.20 -26.16 44.16
CA ILE A 189 -23.01 -26.18 45.62
C ILE A 189 -23.50 -24.88 46.26
N THR A 190 -23.21 -23.72 45.66
CA THR A 190 -23.68 -22.42 46.17
C THR A 190 -25.20 -22.24 46.06
N LEU A 191 -25.84 -22.86 45.07
CA LEU A 191 -27.31 -22.85 44.94
C LEU A 191 -27.99 -23.72 45.99
N ILE A 192 -27.36 -24.82 46.40
CA ILE A 192 -27.90 -25.73 47.43
C ILE A 192 -27.65 -25.16 48.84
N TYR A 193 -26.48 -24.55 49.07
CA TYR A 193 -26.07 -24.03 50.37
C TYR A 193 -25.79 -22.53 50.32
N GLU A 194 -26.81 -21.74 50.64
CA GLU A 194 -26.75 -20.28 50.72
C GLU A 194 -25.56 -19.69 51.54
N PRO A 195 -25.17 -20.22 52.72
CA PRO A 195 -24.08 -19.60 53.50
C PRO A 195 -22.70 -19.68 52.85
N ILE A 196 -22.52 -20.53 51.83
CA ILE A 196 -21.27 -20.62 51.06
C ILE A 196 -21.09 -19.37 50.17
N PHE A 197 -22.20 -18.77 49.71
CA PHE A 197 -22.16 -17.54 48.92
C PHE A 197 -21.65 -16.33 49.73
N SER A 198 -21.89 -16.31 51.05
CA SER A 198 -21.40 -15.26 51.95
C SER A 198 -19.89 -15.31 52.20
N MET A 199 -19.21 -16.39 51.80
CA MET A 199 -17.75 -16.50 51.94
C MET A 199 -17.04 -15.75 50.82
N GLU A 200 -16.39 -14.63 51.15
CA GLU A 200 -15.65 -13.78 50.19
C GLU A 200 -14.70 -14.56 49.28
N ARG A 201 -14.01 -15.56 49.83
CA ARG A 201 -13.04 -16.39 49.08
C ARG A 201 -13.72 -17.24 48.00
N VAL A 202 -14.91 -17.78 48.26
CA VAL A 202 -15.62 -18.62 47.29
C VAL A 202 -16.11 -17.77 46.12
N VAL A 203 -16.68 -16.60 46.39
CA VAL A 203 -17.09 -15.64 45.36
C VAL A 203 -15.89 -15.17 44.53
N ALA A 204 -14.75 -14.88 45.17
CA ALA A 204 -13.52 -14.52 44.47
C ALA A 204 -13.01 -15.65 43.55
N TYR A 205 -13.00 -16.90 44.02
CA TYR A 205 -12.62 -18.05 43.19
C TYR A 205 -13.59 -18.29 42.03
N MET A 206 -14.91 -18.19 42.25
CA MET A 206 -15.89 -18.29 41.17
C MET A 206 -15.70 -17.20 40.12
N THR A 207 -15.45 -15.96 40.54
CA THR A 207 -15.21 -14.83 39.64
C THR A 207 -13.93 -15.03 38.82
N MET A 208 -12.85 -15.50 39.45
CA MET A 208 -11.59 -15.81 38.79
C MET A 208 -11.75 -16.96 37.78
N LEU A 209 -12.38 -18.07 38.20
CA LEU A 209 -12.65 -19.21 37.31
C LEU A 209 -13.54 -18.82 36.13
N GLY A 210 -14.56 -17.99 36.36
CA GLY A 210 -15.42 -17.44 35.31
C GLY A 210 -14.64 -16.57 34.32
N ALA A 211 -13.76 -15.69 34.82
CA ALA A 211 -12.92 -14.85 33.98
C ALA A 211 -11.95 -15.68 33.11
N VAL A 212 -11.31 -16.70 33.68
CA VAL A 212 -10.41 -17.60 32.95
C VAL A 212 -11.18 -18.42 31.92
N ALA A 213 -12.36 -18.95 32.26
CA ALA A 213 -13.21 -19.69 31.33
C ALA A 213 -13.65 -18.82 30.14
N ALA A 214 -14.07 -17.58 30.40
CA ALA A 214 -14.46 -16.62 29.37
C ALA A 214 -13.27 -16.26 28.46
N ALA A 215 -12.10 -16.01 29.03
CA ALA A 215 -10.88 -15.73 28.27
C ALA A 215 -10.47 -16.92 27.39
N ALA A 216 -10.52 -18.14 27.92
CA ALA A 216 -10.22 -19.35 27.16
C ALA A 216 -11.23 -19.56 26.02
N LYS A 217 -12.53 -19.33 26.25
CA LYS A 217 -13.56 -19.38 25.19
C LYS A 217 -13.34 -18.32 24.11
N ALA A 218 -12.85 -17.13 24.46
CA ALA A 218 -12.57 -16.07 23.48
C ALA A 218 -11.42 -16.41 22.51
N ILE A 219 -10.55 -17.36 22.87
CA ILE A 219 -9.44 -17.83 22.03
C ILE A 219 -9.91 -18.92 21.05
N VAL A 220 -11.02 -19.61 21.35
CA VAL A 220 -11.54 -20.68 20.49
C VAL A 220 -12.19 -20.06 19.24
N PRO A 221 -11.70 -20.40 18.03
CA PRO A 221 -12.29 -19.91 16.80
C PRO A 221 -13.64 -20.56 16.51
N ASP A 222 -14.47 -19.88 15.72
CA ASP A 222 -15.73 -20.41 15.22
C ASP A 222 -15.49 -21.54 14.20
N GLU A 223 -16.18 -22.66 14.38
CA GLU A 223 -16.02 -23.89 13.60
C GLU A 223 -16.68 -23.80 12.22
N ASN A 224 -17.64 -22.88 12.03
CA ASN A 224 -18.43 -22.75 10.79
C ASN A 224 -17.84 -21.75 9.78
N LEU A 225 -16.67 -21.17 10.04
CA LEU A 225 -16.08 -20.16 9.16
C LEU A 225 -15.23 -20.80 8.05
N VAL A 226 -15.72 -20.73 6.81
CA VAL A 226 -14.95 -21.10 5.62
C VAL A 226 -14.05 -19.93 5.20
N TRP A 227 -12.74 -20.10 5.33
CA TRP A 227 -11.77 -19.08 4.98
C TRP A 227 -11.08 -19.36 3.65
N CYS A 228 -11.10 -18.38 2.75
CA CYS A 228 -10.31 -18.37 1.53
C CYS A 228 -9.19 -17.31 1.67
N PRO A 229 -7.97 -17.68 2.13
CA PRO A 229 -6.93 -16.71 2.44
C PRO A 229 -6.44 -15.92 1.21
N GLU A 230 -6.42 -16.54 0.03
CA GLU A 230 -6.02 -15.88 -1.22
C GLU A 230 -7.01 -14.78 -1.65
N THR A 231 -8.32 -15.04 -1.53
CA THR A 231 -9.34 -14.03 -1.88
C THR A 231 -9.34 -12.89 -0.86
N LEU A 232 -9.15 -13.20 0.42
CA LEU A 232 -9.01 -12.19 1.47
C LEU A 232 -7.75 -11.33 1.31
N LEU A 233 -6.61 -11.93 0.96
CA LEU A 233 -5.38 -11.16 0.73
C LEU A 233 -5.47 -10.31 -0.55
N THR A 234 -6.16 -10.81 -1.58
CA THR A 234 -6.48 -10.03 -2.79
C THR A 234 -7.42 -8.87 -2.47
N ALA A 235 -8.39 -9.10 -1.58
CA ALA A 235 -9.26 -8.04 -1.06
C ALA A 235 -8.49 -6.98 -0.25
N VAL A 236 -7.50 -7.39 0.55
CA VAL A 236 -6.59 -6.46 1.22
C VAL A 236 -5.81 -5.65 0.19
N LEU A 237 -5.20 -6.31 -0.81
CA LEU A 237 -4.44 -5.66 -1.87
C LEU A 237 -5.27 -4.60 -2.60
N ALA A 238 -6.52 -4.90 -2.95
CA ALA A 238 -7.40 -3.99 -3.68
C ALA A 238 -7.58 -2.65 -2.95
N HIS A 239 -7.43 -2.61 -1.62
CA HIS A 239 -7.48 -1.38 -0.84
C HIS A 239 -6.09 -0.87 -0.42
N THR A 240 -5.11 -1.72 -0.12
CA THR A 240 -3.76 -1.27 0.29
C THR A 240 -2.87 -0.88 -0.89
N HIS A 241 -3.22 -1.32 -2.10
CA HIS A 241 -2.55 -1.13 -3.40
C HIS A 241 -1.15 -1.76 -3.52
N TYR A 242 -0.45 -1.94 -2.40
CA TYR A 242 0.88 -2.52 -2.33
C TYR A 242 0.85 -3.86 -1.61
N ARG A 243 1.56 -4.84 -2.19
CA ARG A 243 1.97 -6.10 -1.57
C ARG A 243 3.29 -6.56 -2.19
N PRO A 244 4.16 -7.26 -1.44
CA PRO A 244 5.29 -7.97 -2.01
C PRO A 244 4.84 -9.06 -3.00
N ASP A 245 5.61 -9.26 -4.08
CA ASP A 245 5.31 -10.29 -5.10
C ASP A 245 5.33 -11.71 -4.52
N SER A 246 6.17 -11.95 -3.50
CA SER A 246 6.33 -13.25 -2.84
C SER A 246 5.09 -13.72 -2.09
N TRP A 247 4.05 -12.89 -1.94
CA TRP A 247 2.82 -13.25 -1.22
C TRP A 247 1.80 -13.99 -2.09
N ARG A 248 1.91 -13.86 -3.41
CA ARG A 248 0.93 -14.42 -4.33
C ARG A 248 1.10 -15.93 -4.44
N GLY A 249 0.02 -16.69 -4.22
CA GLY A 249 0.03 -18.16 -4.25
C GLY A 249 0.55 -18.81 -2.95
N THR A 250 1.04 -18.01 -2.01
CA THR A 250 1.48 -18.47 -0.68
C THR A 250 0.69 -17.81 0.45
N ALA A 251 -0.51 -17.27 0.17
CA ALA A 251 -1.29 -16.53 1.17
C ALA A 251 -1.74 -17.41 2.35
N HIS A 252 -1.72 -18.73 2.21
CA HIS A 252 -2.03 -19.68 3.28
C HIS A 252 -0.82 -19.97 4.21
N THR A 253 0.37 -19.47 3.88
CA THR A 253 1.59 -19.80 4.62
C THR A 253 1.82 -18.89 5.84
N HIS A 254 2.45 -19.44 6.87
CA HIS A 254 2.80 -18.69 8.08
C HIS A 254 3.84 -17.59 7.83
N THR A 255 4.69 -17.74 6.81
CA THR A 255 5.68 -16.73 6.41
C THR A 255 4.99 -15.48 5.89
N THR A 256 4.01 -15.62 4.99
CA THR A 256 3.20 -14.49 4.50
C THR A 256 2.39 -13.86 5.63
N ARG A 257 1.78 -14.65 6.52
CA ARG A 257 1.09 -14.14 7.72
C ARG A 257 2.02 -13.28 8.59
N ALA A 258 3.25 -13.73 8.84
CA ALA A 258 4.21 -12.99 9.67
C ALA A 258 4.60 -11.65 9.05
N GLN A 259 4.79 -11.61 7.73
CA GLN A 259 5.10 -10.37 6.99
C GLN A 259 3.90 -9.41 6.96
N VAL A 260 2.68 -9.92 6.79
CA VAL A 260 1.44 -9.12 6.93
C VAL A 260 1.31 -8.57 8.35
N ALA A 261 1.66 -9.37 9.37
CA ALA A 261 1.60 -8.95 10.77
C ALA A 261 2.54 -7.78 11.09
N GLN A 262 3.66 -7.61 10.37
CA GLN A 262 4.55 -6.45 10.51
C GLN A 262 3.92 -5.15 9.96
N LEU A 263 3.02 -5.23 8.97
CA LEU A 263 2.23 -4.09 8.49
C LEU A 263 0.98 -3.86 9.34
N PHE A 264 0.39 -4.94 9.86
CA PHE A 264 -0.89 -4.95 10.58
C PHE A 264 -0.75 -5.67 11.94
N GLN A 265 -0.16 -4.95 12.89
CA GLN A 265 0.25 -5.47 14.19
C GLN A 265 -0.85 -5.41 15.25
N TYR A 266 -0.69 -6.14 16.34
CA TYR A 266 -1.57 -6.01 17.50
C TYR A 266 -1.37 -4.66 18.19
N ARG A 267 -2.46 -4.09 18.73
CA ARG A 267 -2.38 -2.86 19.52
C ARG A 267 -1.51 -3.04 20.76
N ALA A 268 -1.56 -4.20 21.40
CA ALA A 268 -0.66 -4.53 22.51
C ALA A 268 0.83 -4.49 22.11
N VAL A 269 1.18 -5.06 20.94
CA VAL A 269 2.56 -5.02 20.41
C VAL A 269 2.98 -3.58 20.12
N HIS A 270 2.10 -2.78 19.52
CA HIS A 270 2.37 -1.36 19.30
C HIS A 270 2.68 -0.59 20.60
N LEU A 271 1.93 -0.85 21.67
CA LEU A 271 2.17 -0.22 22.98
C LEU A 271 3.50 -0.67 23.59
N LEU A 272 3.83 -1.96 23.48
CA LEU A 272 5.11 -2.49 23.95
C LEU A 272 6.30 -1.87 23.18
N GLU A 273 6.17 -1.73 21.86
CA GLU A 273 7.18 -1.08 21.02
C GLU A 273 7.39 0.38 21.42
N GLU A 274 6.32 1.15 21.66
CA GLU A 274 6.42 2.54 22.11
C GLU A 274 7.04 2.65 23.52
N LEU A 275 6.76 1.69 24.41
CA LEU A 275 7.34 1.64 25.75
C LEU A 275 8.85 1.36 25.71
N VAL A 276 9.29 0.42 24.86
CA VAL A 276 10.71 0.04 24.70
C VAL A 276 11.48 1.02 23.78
N SER A 277 10.75 1.91 23.09
CA SER A 277 11.25 2.91 22.14
C SER A 277 12.45 3.73 22.61
N PRO A 278 12.52 4.27 23.86
CA PRO A 278 13.65 5.10 24.27
C PRO A 278 15.01 4.38 24.20
N PHE A 279 15.03 3.09 24.56
CA PHE A 279 16.25 2.27 24.53
C PHE A 279 16.62 1.86 23.10
N VAL A 280 15.65 1.34 22.34
CA VAL A 280 15.89 0.82 20.99
C VAL A 280 16.20 1.94 20.00
N THR A 281 15.56 3.11 20.14
CA THR A 281 15.86 4.29 19.32
C THR A 281 17.31 4.71 19.48
N THR A 282 17.81 4.77 20.73
CA THR A 282 19.21 5.07 21.02
C THR A 282 20.15 4.07 20.33
N TYR A 283 19.86 2.77 20.46
CA TYR A 283 20.65 1.73 19.82
C TYR A 283 20.67 1.88 18.27
N ILE A 284 19.50 2.12 17.66
CA ILE A 284 19.40 2.28 16.20
C ILE A 284 20.19 3.52 15.73
N LEU A 285 20.05 4.66 16.40
CA LEU A 285 20.76 5.88 16.02
C LEU A 285 22.28 5.71 16.12
N CYS A 286 22.77 5.25 17.28
CA CYS A 286 24.21 5.14 17.54
C CYS A 286 24.90 4.08 16.68
N PHE A 287 24.30 2.89 16.51
CA PHE A 287 24.98 1.72 15.95
C PHE A 287 24.47 1.26 14.58
N ARG A 288 23.34 1.76 14.08
CA ARG A 288 22.81 1.35 12.77
C ARG A 288 22.75 2.51 11.80
N MET A 289 22.06 3.59 12.18
CA MET A 289 21.82 4.74 11.29
C MET A 289 23.11 5.50 10.99
N ARG A 290 23.99 5.64 11.99
CA ARG A 290 25.31 6.28 11.83
C ARG A 290 26.12 5.70 10.65
N HIS A 291 26.17 4.38 10.53
CA HIS A 291 26.96 3.71 9.48
C HIS A 291 26.35 3.90 8.07
N ARG A 292 25.08 4.29 7.97
CA ARG A 292 24.39 4.55 6.69
C ARG A 292 24.40 6.02 6.29
N ALA A 293 25.13 6.89 7.00
CA ALA A 293 25.16 8.32 6.71
C ALA A 293 25.61 8.64 5.27
N LEU A 294 26.55 7.87 4.71
CA LEU A 294 27.01 8.05 3.34
C LEU A 294 25.88 7.81 2.33
N GLU A 295 25.16 6.70 2.47
CA GLU A 295 24.02 6.34 1.60
C GLU A 295 22.90 7.39 1.67
N ILE A 296 22.66 7.96 2.86
CA ILE A 296 21.67 9.03 3.05
C ILE A 296 22.09 10.31 2.32
N VAL A 297 23.37 10.71 2.40
CA VAL A 297 23.89 11.88 1.67
C VAL A 297 23.79 11.67 0.16
N ASP A 298 24.15 10.48 -0.33
CA ASP A 298 24.00 10.15 -1.75
C ASP A 298 22.56 10.16 -2.21
N PHE A 299 21.64 9.69 -1.36
CA PHE A 299 20.23 9.74 -1.66
C PHE A 299 19.74 11.17 -1.83
N PHE A 300 20.09 12.09 -0.91
CA PHE A 300 19.71 13.50 -1.07
C PHE A 300 20.33 14.13 -2.32
N ARG A 301 21.58 13.81 -2.66
CA ARG A 301 22.22 14.33 -3.87
C ARG A 301 21.52 13.83 -5.14
N ASN A 302 21.28 12.53 -5.23
CA ASN A 302 20.82 11.89 -6.47
C ASN A 302 19.31 12.02 -6.70
N PHE A 303 18.53 12.13 -5.62
CA PHE A 303 17.06 12.07 -5.65
C PHE A 303 16.37 13.37 -5.23
N THR A 304 17.07 14.50 -5.25
CA THR A 304 16.49 15.85 -5.08
C THR A 304 16.43 16.55 -6.44
N ILE A 305 15.29 17.15 -6.76
CA ILE A 305 15.09 17.97 -7.95
C ILE A 305 14.52 19.31 -7.53
N GLU A 306 15.03 20.38 -8.12
CA GLU A 306 14.49 21.72 -7.94
C GLU A 306 13.30 21.93 -8.88
N VAL A 307 12.14 22.26 -8.31
CA VAL A 307 10.91 22.57 -9.06
C VAL A 307 10.64 24.06 -8.97
N ALA A 308 10.51 24.71 -10.12
CA ALA A 308 10.22 26.14 -10.22
C ALA A 308 8.98 26.52 -9.39
N GLY A 309 9.10 27.54 -8.53
CA GLY A 309 8.02 28.01 -7.68
C GLY A 309 7.72 27.14 -6.44
N VAL A 310 8.40 26.00 -6.24
CA VAL A 310 8.24 25.14 -5.06
C VAL A 310 9.55 24.98 -4.27
N GLY A 311 10.69 24.88 -4.95
CA GLY A 311 12.00 24.60 -4.34
C GLY A 311 12.39 23.12 -4.48
N ASP A 312 13.19 22.62 -3.54
CA ASP A 312 13.75 21.26 -3.60
C ASP A 312 12.71 20.21 -3.18
N VAL A 313 12.45 19.25 -4.07
CA VAL A 313 11.45 18.18 -3.89
C VAL A 313 12.08 16.82 -4.20
N CYS A 314 11.57 15.79 -3.54
CA CYS A 314 11.97 14.41 -3.82
C CYS A 314 11.61 14.04 -5.26
N SER A 315 12.59 13.55 -6.00
CA SER A 315 12.46 13.15 -7.41
C SER A 315 11.35 12.13 -7.67
N PHE A 316 11.19 11.14 -6.78
CA PHE A 316 10.10 10.15 -6.86
C PHE A 316 8.70 10.78 -6.75
N ALA A 317 8.57 11.94 -6.08
CA ALA A 317 7.30 12.63 -5.95
C ALA A 317 6.83 13.29 -7.25
N GLN A 318 7.70 13.44 -8.26
CA GLN A 318 7.27 13.88 -9.58
C GLN A 318 6.47 12.80 -10.32
N MET A 319 6.46 11.57 -9.81
CA MET A 319 5.75 10.42 -10.39
C MET A 319 6.16 10.17 -11.86
N ASP A 320 7.43 10.44 -12.18
CA ASP A 320 7.97 10.27 -13.53
C ASP A 320 8.30 8.80 -13.81
N VAL A 321 7.43 8.17 -14.60
CA VAL A 321 7.52 6.76 -15.01
C VAL A 321 8.79 6.48 -15.82
N ARG A 322 9.36 7.46 -16.53
CA ARG A 322 10.58 7.25 -17.32
C ARG A 322 11.82 7.13 -16.45
N ARG A 323 11.94 8.04 -15.47
CA ARG A 323 13.13 8.12 -14.61
C ARG A 323 13.09 7.14 -13.44
N HIS A 324 11.91 6.97 -12.85
CA HIS A 324 11.72 6.22 -11.61
C HIS A 324 10.72 5.08 -11.73
N GLY A 325 10.15 4.83 -12.90
CA GLY A 325 9.27 3.68 -13.09
C GLY A 325 10.04 2.37 -13.12
N ASN A 326 9.33 1.27 -12.88
CA ASN A 326 9.87 -0.08 -12.94
C ASN A 326 9.47 -0.71 -14.28
N PRO A 327 10.44 -1.15 -15.10
CA PRO A 327 10.15 -1.74 -16.41
C PRO A 327 9.35 -3.04 -16.34
N MET A 328 9.27 -3.71 -15.18
CA MET A 328 8.39 -4.88 -14.99
C MET A 328 6.92 -4.50 -14.87
N TRP A 329 6.63 -3.29 -14.38
CA TRP A 329 5.28 -2.77 -14.20
C TRP A 329 4.80 -2.02 -15.44
N GLN A 330 5.73 -1.66 -16.32
CA GLN A 330 5.46 -1.03 -17.59
C GLN A 330 5.21 -2.08 -18.67
N THR A 331 4.06 -1.91 -19.29
CA THR A 331 3.39 -2.89 -20.13
C THR A 331 3.52 -2.56 -21.62
N VAL A 332 3.86 -1.31 -21.91
CA VAL A 332 4.26 -0.85 -23.24
C VAL A 332 5.73 -1.17 -23.40
N ALA A 333 6.07 -2.14 -24.25
CA ALA A 333 7.41 -2.19 -24.79
C ALA A 333 7.64 -0.85 -25.49
N HIS A 334 8.67 -0.10 -25.11
CA HIS A 334 9.25 0.83 -26.06
C HIS A 334 9.76 -0.02 -27.22
N SER A 335 8.91 -0.27 -28.20
CA SER A 335 9.36 -0.67 -29.53
C SER A 335 10.30 0.45 -29.97
N PRO A 336 11.59 0.18 -30.24
CA PRO A 336 12.37 1.16 -30.98
C PRO A 336 11.60 1.40 -32.27
N THR A 337 11.23 2.65 -32.51
CA THR A 337 10.51 3.08 -33.70
C THR A 337 11.24 2.56 -34.93
N VAL A 338 10.76 1.46 -35.50
CA VAL A 338 11.01 1.11 -36.89
C VAL A 338 9.93 1.86 -37.65
N SER A 339 10.30 3.01 -38.19
CA SER A 339 9.53 3.73 -39.19
C SER A 339 9.17 2.75 -40.32
N PRO A 340 7.98 2.83 -40.94
CA PRO A 340 7.66 2.02 -42.09
C PRO A 340 8.57 2.44 -43.25
N ILE A 341 9.36 1.50 -43.76
CA ILE A 341 10.14 1.66 -44.99
C ILE A 341 9.16 1.49 -46.16
N PRO A 342 9.00 2.46 -47.08
CA PRO A 342 8.45 2.19 -48.39
C PRO A 342 9.53 1.53 -49.25
N ASP A 343 9.13 0.49 -49.98
CA ASP A 343 9.93 -0.20 -50.98
C ASP A 343 10.48 0.78 -52.03
N ASP A 344 11.79 0.73 -52.31
CA ASP A 344 12.27 0.87 -53.70
C ASP A 344 13.67 0.28 -53.91
N HIS A 345 13.86 -0.31 -55.08
CA HIS A 345 15.04 -1.06 -55.51
C HIS A 345 16.18 -0.15 -56.01
N SER A 346 17.44 -0.50 -55.74
CA SER A 346 18.55 -0.72 -56.74
C SER A 346 19.99 -0.37 -56.26
N ALA A 347 20.87 -1.35 -56.44
CA ALA A 347 22.31 -1.34 -56.82
C ALA A 347 23.38 -0.52 -56.06
N GLY A 348 24.41 -1.25 -55.57
CA GLY A 348 25.82 -1.05 -56.01
C GLY A 348 26.84 -0.33 -55.10
N TYR A 349 27.72 -1.14 -54.49
CA TYR A 349 29.17 -0.95 -54.16
C TYR A 349 29.72 0.28 -53.37
N ASP A 350 30.39 -0.06 -52.26
CA ASP A 350 31.68 0.39 -51.68
C ASP A 350 32.10 1.88 -51.68
N ASN A 351 32.20 2.49 -50.49
CA ASN A 351 33.47 2.83 -49.79
C ASN A 351 33.33 3.96 -48.74
N GLN A 352 33.84 3.67 -47.54
CA GLN A 352 34.72 4.47 -46.66
C GLN A 352 34.39 5.94 -46.26
N TYR A 353 34.54 6.17 -44.95
CA TYR A 353 34.57 7.43 -44.18
C TYR A 353 33.23 8.13 -43.88
N GLY A 354 32.82 8.11 -42.60
CA GLY A 354 31.78 8.99 -42.09
C GLY A 354 31.24 8.58 -40.72
N ILE A 355 31.75 9.24 -39.67
CA ILE A 355 31.08 9.66 -38.42
C ILE A 355 29.96 8.73 -37.91
N GLY A 356 30.24 8.02 -36.81
CA GLY A 356 29.30 7.10 -36.17
C GLY A 356 27.98 7.79 -35.76
N PRO A 357 26.82 7.13 -35.91
CA PRO A 357 25.57 7.71 -35.48
C PRO A 357 25.47 7.57 -33.96
N ASP A 358 25.43 8.70 -33.28
CA ASP A 358 25.00 8.82 -31.89
C ASP A 358 23.60 8.21 -31.76
N LYS A 359 23.55 6.92 -31.42
CA LYS A 359 22.36 6.29 -30.88
C LYS A 359 22.08 6.98 -29.56
N TYR A 360 21.10 7.89 -29.55
CA TYR A 360 20.48 8.40 -28.32
C TYR A 360 20.01 7.20 -27.48
N HIS A 361 20.87 6.75 -26.58
CA HIS A 361 20.55 5.73 -25.60
C HIS A 361 19.72 6.43 -24.54
N VAL A 362 18.38 6.32 -24.63
CA VAL A 362 17.52 6.71 -23.51
C VAL A 362 17.91 5.79 -22.36
N PRO A 363 18.50 6.29 -21.25
CA PRO A 363 18.97 5.42 -20.20
C PRO A 363 17.73 4.74 -19.60
N MET A 364 17.64 3.42 -19.76
CA MET A 364 16.69 2.63 -18.99
C MET A 364 16.93 2.92 -17.51
N SER A 365 15.87 2.98 -16.71
CA SER A 365 15.97 3.16 -15.26
C SER A 365 16.92 2.09 -14.69
N ASN A 366 18.07 2.50 -14.17
CA ASN A 366 18.96 1.61 -13.44
C ASN A 366 18.22 1.07 -12.19
N HIS A 367 18.56 -0.14 -11.74
CA HIS A 367 17.96 -0.73 -10.51
C HIS A 367 18.05 0.23 -9.30
N TYR A 368 19.11 1.04 -9.26
CA TYR A 368 19.29 2.09 -8.25
C TYR A 368 18.28 3.24 -8.37
N THR A 369 17.85 3.65 -9.57
CA THR A 369 17.01 4.83 -9.78
C THR A 369 15.51 4.54 -9.80
N GLN A 370 15.09 3.31 -10.08
CA GLN A 370 13.66 2.92 -10.12
C GLN A 370 13.01 2.88 -8.72
N ALA A 371 11.72 3.15 -8.60
CA ALA A 371 10.98 2.88 -7.36
C ALA A 371 10.65 1.38 -7.23
N GLU A 372 10.61 0.89 -6.00
CA GLU A 372 10.28 -0.52 -5.72
C GLU A 372 8.75 -0.73 -5.67
N ASP A 373 8.29 -1.94 -5.98
CA ASP A 373 6.88 -2.38 -5.96
C ASP A 373 5.89 -1.56 -6.81
N GLY A 374 6.33 -1.02 -7.96
CA GLY A 374 5.46 -0.26 -8.85
C GLY A 374 4.95 1.05 -8.23
N LYS A 375 5.68 1.59 -7.25
CA LYS A 375 5.24 2.74 -6.46
C LYS A 375 5.10 4.01 -7.28
N THR A 376 5.91 4.21 -8.31
CA THR A 376 5.78 5.33 -9.23
C THR A 376 4.47 5.25 -10.01
N GLU A 377 4.21 4.09 -10.63
CA GLU A 377 3.04 3.81 -11.48
C GLU A 377 1.74 3.89 -10.68
N LEU A 378 1.67 3.23 -9.53
CA LEU A 378 0.48 3.23 -8.67
C LEU A 378 0.22 4.61 -8.06
N SER A 379 1.28 5.36 -7.70
CA SER A 379 1.12 6.73 -7.19
C SER A 379 0.61 7.67 -8.28
N LEU A 380 1.08 7.52 -9.52
CA LEU A 380 0.60 8.30 -10.65
C LEU A 380 -0.89 8.04 -10.88
N ILE A 381 -1.32 6.77 -10.97
CA ILE A 381 -2.72 6.40 -11.16
C ILE A 381 -3.58 6.97 -10.02
N HIS A 382 -3.14 6.79 -8.77
CA HIS A 382 -3.81 7.36 -7.60
C HIS A 382 -3.99 8.87 -7.70
N PHE A 383 -2.93 9.59 -8.03
CA PHE A 383 -2.97 11.03 -8.10
C PHE A 383 -3.88 11.53 -9.22
N THR A 384 -3.88 10.86 -10.39
CA THR A 384 -4.77 11.20 -11.51
C THR A 384 -6.25 10.96 -11.20
N LEU A 385 -6.58 9.90 -10.45
CA LEU A 385 -7.96 9.58 -10.10
C LEU A 385 -8.50 10.50 -8.99
N THR A 386 -7.65 10.86 -8.01
CA THR A 386 -8.02 11.77 -6.94
C THR A 386 -8.12 13.24 -7.40
N ASN A 387 -7.31 13.63 -8.40
CA ASN A 387 -7.25 15.02 -8.89
C ASN A 387 -7.52 15.07 -10.41
N PRO A 388 -8.78 14.97 -10.87
CA PRO A 388 -9.11 14.87 -12.31
C PRO A 388 -8.88 16.16 -13.13
N GLU A 389 -8.74 17.30 -12.45
CA GLU A 389 -8.38 18.59 -13.05
C GLU A 389 -6.88 18.71 -13.32
N TRP A 390 -6.06 17.89 -12.67
CA TRP A 390 -4.62 17.90 -12.89
C TRP A 390 -4.29 17.34 -14.28
N LYS A 391 -3.53 18.12 -15.05
CA LYS A 391 -3.01 17.70 -16.35
C LYS A 391 -1.67 17.00 -16.14
N PRO A 392 -1.58 15.67 -16.36
CA PRO A 392 -0.31 14.96 -16.26
C PRO A 392 0.67 15.43 -17.35
N PRO A 393 1.99 15.36 -17.11
CA PRO A 393 2.99 15.51 -18.17
C PRO A 393 2.78 14.47 -19.29
N SER A 394 3.20 14.78 -20.53
CA SER A 394 2.98 13.93 -21.71
C SER A 394 3.35 12.45 -21.50
N HIS A 395 4.47 12.15 -20.84
CA HIS A 395 4.90 10.78 -20.58
C HIS A 395 3.99 10.04 -19.58
N ALA A 396 3.51 10.75 -18.56
CA ALA A 396 2.59 10.20 -17.58
C ALA A 396 1.20 9.98 -18.20
N GLU A 397 0.76 10.89 -19.06
CA GLU A 397 -0.46 10.74 -19.84
C GLU A 397 -0.40 9.54 -20.78
N ASN A 398 0.70 9.36 -21.52
CA ASN A 398 0.93 8.22 -22.40
C ASN A 398 0.85 6.88 -21.66
N PHE A 399 1.39 6.81 -20.44
CA PHE A 399 1.30 5.60 -19.62
C PHE A 399 -0.15 5.29 -19.21
N VAL A 400 -0.88 6.28 -18.70
CA VAL A 400 -2.26 6.11 -18.23
C VAL A 400 -3.20 5.78 -19.39
N THR A 401 -3.06 6.47 -20.52
CA THR A 401 -3.84 6.21 -21.74
C THR A 401 -3.53 4.83 -22.32
N ALA A 402 -2.27 4.43 -22.42
CA ALA A 402 -1.91 3.09 -22.89
C ALA A 402 -2.46 1.98 -21.98
N LEU A 403 -2.47 2.19 -20.65
CA LEU A 403 -3.07 1.24 -19.71
C LEU A 403 -4.58 1.10 -19.94
N LYS A 404 -5.28 2.23 -20.13
CA LYS A 404 -6.72 2.27 -20.43
C LYS A 404 -7.06 1.64 -21.77
N GLU A 405 -6.32 1.98 -22.83
CA GLU A 405 -6.50 1.39 -24.16
C GLU A 405 -6.27 -0.11 -24.17
N ARG A 406 -5.25 -0.58 -23.45
CA ARG A 406 -5.00 -2.01 -23.29
C ARG A 406 -6.19 -2.71 -22.62
N ALA A 407 -6.70 -2.13 -21.53
CA ALA A 407 -7.87 -2.68 -20.85
C ALA A 407 -9.10 -2.74 -21.79
N LYS A 408 -9.32 -1.70 -22.60
CA LYS A 408 -10.38 -1.68 -23.63
C LYS A 408 -10.18 -2.78 -24.69
N LYS A 409 -8.94 -2.96 -25.19
CA LYS A 409 -8.62 -4.04 -26.15
C LYS A 409 -8.86 -5.43 -25.56
N GLU A 410 -8.57 -5.63 -24.28
CA GLU A 410 -8.77 -6.91 -23.60
C GLU A 410 -10.26 -7.20 -23.31
N VAL A 411 -11.15 -6.20 -23.32
CA VAL A 411 -12.60 -6.44 -23.34
C VAL A 411 -13.06 -7.04 -24.67
N THR A 412 -12.42 -6.63 -25.77
CA THR A 412 -12.80 -7.03 -27.15
C THR A 412 -12.05 -8.24 -27.69
N ALA A 413 -10.96 -8.67 -27.03
CA ALA A 413 -10.16 -9.81 -27.47
C ALA A 413 -10.82 -11.14 -27.05
N ASP A 414 -10.64 -12.19 -27.85
CA ASP A 414 -11.27 -13.51 -27.67
C ASP A 414 -11.13 -14.00 -26.21
N PRO A 415 -12.24 -14.13 -25.47
CA PRO A 415 -12.20 -14.30 -24.03
C PRO A 415 -11.94 -15.77 -23.70
N ASP A 416 -10.68 -16.18 -23.66
CA ASP A 416 -10.29 -17.29 -22.80
C ASP A 416 -10.63 -16.89 -21.34
N PRO A 417 -11.67 -17.46 -20.70
CA PRO A 417 -12.15 -16.99 -19.40
C PRO A 417 -11.11 -17.15 -18.29
N TYR A 418 -10.15 -18.06 -18.51
CA TYR A 418 -9.06 -18.36 -17.60
C TYR A 418 -7.82 -17.49 -17.82
N ASN A 419 -7.70 -16.83 -18.97
CA ASN A 419 -6.49 -16.09 -19.36
C ASN A 419 -6.69 -14.59 -19.52
N ASN A 420 -7.88 -14.01 -19.34
CA ASN A 420 -8.05 -12.55 -19.40
C ASN A 420 -7.75 -11.87 -18.03
N PRO A 421 -6.73 -10.98 -17.93
CA PRO A 421 -6.34 -10.40 -16.64
C PRO A 421 -7.35 -9.36 -16.14
N LEU A 422 -8.09 -8.70 -17.05
CA LEU A 422 -9.17 -7.79 -16.71
C LEU A 422 -10.34 -8.53 -16.08
N ILE A 423 -10.78 -9.66 -16.64
CA ILE A 423 -11.89 -10.47 -16.09
C ILE A 423 -11.54 -10.98 -14.69
N ALA A 424 -10.31 -11.46 -14.47
CA ALA A 424 -9.85 -11.88 -13.14
C ALA A 424 -9.91 -10.74 -12.10
N SER A 425 -9.56 -9.52 -12.53
CA SER A 425 -9.59 -8.32 -11.69
C SER A 425 -11.03 -7.88 -11.39
N LEU A 426 -11.92 -7.94 -12.38
CA LEU A 426 -13.34 -7.62 -12.22
C LEU A 426 -14.06 -8.64 -11.30
N ASN A 427 -13.76 -9.93 -11.42
CA ASN A 427 -14.30 -10.96 -10.52
C ASN A 427 -13.85 -10.74 -9.07
N SER A 428 -12.56 -10.42 -8.89
CA SER A 428 -12.01 -10.07 -7.57
C SER A 428 -12.68 -8.82 -6.98
N LEU A 429 -12.97 -7.83 -7.81
CA LEU A 429 -13.66 -6.60 -7.42
C LEU A 429 -15.14 -6.83 -7.09
N SER A 430 -15.83 -7.70 -7.83
CA SER A 430 -17.19 -8.10 -7.52
C SER A 430 -17.28 -8.77 -6.14
N GLY A 431 -16.27 -9.57 -5.76
CA GLY A 431 -16.19 -10.21 -4.44
C GLY A 431 -16.00 -9.24 -3.27
N LEU A 432 -15.61 -7.98 -3.53
CA LEU A 432 -15.41 -6.93 -2.54
C LEU A 432 -16.68 -6.15 -2.18
N GLY A 433 -17.80 -6.41 -2.86
CA GLY A 433 -19.06 -5.68 -2.67
C GLY A 433 -19.37 -4.64 -3.74
N TYR A 434 -18.51 -4.48 -4.75
CA TYR A 434 -18.75 -3.59 -5.91
C TYR A 434 -19.49 -4.29 -7.06
N ARG A 435 -20.32 -5.29 -6.74
CA ARG A 435 -20.99 -6.16 -7.72
C ARG A 435 -21.86 -5.36 -8.69
N ASP A 436 -22.57 -4.36 -8.19
CA ASP A 436 -23.53 -3.60 -9.01
C ASP A 436 -22.81 -2.78 -10.09
N HIS A 437 -21.65 -2.21 -9.78
CA HIS A 437 -20.84 -1.43 -10.73
C HIS A 437 -20.16 -2.29 -11.79
N VAL A 438 -19.79 -3.53 -11.44
CA VAL A 438 -18.96 -4.39 -12.30
C VAL A 438 -19.80 -5.39 -13.11
N SER A 439 -21.00 -5.72 -12.64
CA SER A 439 -21.86 -6.76 -13.26
C SER A 439 -22.23 -6.44 -14.71
N ASN A 440 -22.42 -5.17 -15.06
CA ASN A 440 -22.74 -4.75 -16.43
C ASN A 440 -21.55 -4.95 -17.38
N ILE A 441 -20.33 -4.68 -16.91
CA ILE A 441 -19.08 -4.86 -17.67
C ILE A 441 -18.77 -6.36 -17.85
N ILE A 442 -18.97 -7.18 -16.81
CA ILE A 442 -18.77 -8.63 -16.89
C ILE A 442 -19.78 -9.25 -17.86
N ARG A 443 -21.08 -8.91 -17.75
CA ARG A 443 -22.12 -9.46 -18.64
C ARG A 443 -21.89 -9.07 -20.10
N SER A 444 -21.47 -7.84 -20.39
CA SER A 444 -21.19 -7.41 -21.77
C SER A 444 -19.98 -8.13 -22.35
N THR A 445 -18.94 -8.38 -21.56
CA THR A 445 -17.74 -9.14 -21.98
C THR A 445 -18.10 -10.61 -22.28
N ILE A 446 -19.00 -11.21 -21.48
CA ILE A 446 -19.44 -12.60 -21.68
C ILE A 446 -20.42 -12.73 -22.86
N ASN A 447 -21.30 -11.74 -23.07
CA ASN A 447 -22.32 -11.76 -24.13
C ASN A 447 -21.79 -11.50 -25.55
N GLN A 448 -20.51 -11.12 -25.73
CA GLN A 448 -19.88 -11.08 -27.06
C GLN A 448 -19.58 -12.47 -27.64
N VAL A 449 -19.69 -13.53 -26.83
CA VAL A 449 -19.76 -14.91 -27.30
C VAL A 449 -21.19 -15.18 -27.81
N SER A 450 -21.43 -14.85 -29.08
CA SER A 450 -22.64 -15.28 -29.78
C SER A 450 -22.58 -16.80 -29.96
N VAL A 451 -23.33 -17.52 -29.12
CA VAL A 451 -23.77 -18.89 -29.43
C VAL A 451 -24.76 -18.78 -30.60
N PRO A 452 -24.58 -19.52 -31.71
CA PRO A 452 -25.61 -19.58 -32.73
C PRO A 452 -26.83 -20.29 -32.14
N SER A 453 -27.98 -19.66 -32.35
CA SER A 453 -29.32 -20.11 -31.98
C SER A 453 -29.49 -21.65 -31.94
N MET A 454 -29.72 -22.20 -30.76
CA MET A 454 -30.61 -23.34 -30.59
C MET A 454 -31.61 -22.99 -29.49
N SER A 455 -32.81 -22.63 -29.93
CA SER A 455 -34.03 -22.76 -29.17
C SER A 455 -34.16 -24.18 -28.60
N ASN A 456 -34.67 -24.24 -27.37
CA ASN A 456 -35.12 -25.44 -26.63
C ASN A 456 -34.03 -26.21 -25.89
N ILE A 457 -34.03 -26.08 -24.57
CA ILE A 457 -34.14 -27.15 -23.56
C ILE A 457 -33.84 -26.50 -22.20
N PHE A 458 -34.89 -26.21 -21.43
CA PHE A 458 -34.97 -26.38 -19.96
C PHE A 458 -36.36 -25.96 -19.47
N THR A 459 -37.39 -26.68 -19.93
CA THR A 459 -38.61 -26.89 -19.16
C THR A 459 -38.50 -28.26 -18.52
N ASN A 460 -38.39 -28.30 -17.19
CA ASN A 460 -39.03 -29.27 -16.30
C ASN A 460 -38.45 -29.15 -14.87
N GLN A 461 -39.15 -28.38 -14.03
CA GLN A 461 -39.21 -28.65 -12.60
C GLN A 461 -40.32 -29.67 -12.34
N PRO A 462 -40.13 -30.65 -11.43
CA PRO A 462 -41.21 -31.21 -10.64
C PRO A 462 -41.25 -30.52 -9.27
N GLY A 463 -42.45 -30.08 -8.87
CA GLY A 463 -42.70 -29.43 -7.60
C GLY A 463 -43.15 -30.37 -6.47
N THR A 464 -43.45 -29.72 -5.34
CA THR A 464 -44.29 -30.14 -4.18
C THR A 464 -43.69 -31.18 -3.21
N SER A 465 -43.76 -31.08 -1.86
CA SER A 465 -44.34 -30.16 -0.87
C SER A 465 -43.83 -30.56 0.53
N ALA A 466 -43.68 -29.63 1.48
CA ALA A 466 -44.13 -29.80 2.88
C ALA A 466 -43.77 -28.61 3.80
N THR A 467 -44.80 -27.80 4.10
CA THR A 467 -45.16 -27.20 5.40
C THR A 467 -44.07 -26.82 6.42
N SER A 468 -43.97 -25.52 6.72
CA SER A 468 -43.75 -25.07 8.11
C SER A 468 -44.48 -23.76 8.40
N VAL A 469 -45.33 -23.87 9.42
CA VAL A 469 -46.17 -22.88 10.08
C VAL A 469 -45.40 -21.63 10.49
N GLY A 470 -46.03 -20.47 10.32
CA GLY A 470 -45.53 -19.19 10.81
C GLY A 470 -45.60 -19.06 12.32
N VAL A 471 -44.56 -18.46 12.90
CA VAL A 471 -44.64 -17.72 14.16
C VAL A 471 -43.80 -16.46 13.98
N ASP A 472 -44.48 -15.33 13.87
CA ASP A 472 -43.91 -14.00 14.03
C ASP A 472 -43.37 -13.85 15.46
N GLN A 473 -42.09 -13.52 15.59
CA GLN A 473 -41.58 -12.82 16.77
C GLN A 473 -40.56 -11.76 16.35
N SER A 474 -41.06 -10.55 16.26
CA SER A 474 -40.32 -9.30 16.15
C SER A 474 -39.42 -9.09 17.37
N PHE A 475 -38.10 -9.06 17.16
CA PHE A 475 -37.17 -8.36 18.03
C PHE A 475 -36.38 -7.36 17.20
N ALA A 476 -36.87 -6.11 17.20
CA ALA A 476 -36.17 -4.97 16.64
C ALA A 476 -35.04 -4.55 17.60
N THR A 477 -33.80 -4.93 17.29
CA THR A 477 -32.61 -4.32 17.89
C THR A 477 -32.16 -3.15 17.02
N LYS A 478 -32.62 -1.96 17.39
CA LYS A 478 -32.07 -0.68 16.90
C LYS A 478 -30.58 -0.61 17.24
N SER A 479 -29.70 -0.77 16.25
CA SER A 479 -28.29 -0.40 16.41
C SER A 479 -28.16 1.13 16.32
N THR A 480 -28.08 1.78 17.48
CA THR A 480 -27.72 3.19 17.61
C THR A 480 -26.26 3.38 17.20
N VAL A 481 -26.03 3.76 15.94
CA VAL A 481 -24.72 4.24 15.49
C VAL A 481 -24.51 5.64 16.07
N LEU A 482 -23.58 5.73 17.03
CA LEU A 482 -23.08 7.00 17.57
C LEU A 482 -22.47 7.85 16.45
N ARG A 483 -23.28 8.81 15.99
CA ARG A 483 -22.96 9.82 14.98
C ARG A 483 -21.93 10.80 15.55
N ARG A 484 -20.65 10.66 15.19
CA ARG A 484 -19.64 11.72 15.39
C ARG A 484 -19.41 12.42 14.06
N GLY A 485 -19.87 13.67 13.98
CA GLY A 485 -19.81 14.50 12.78
C GLY A 485 -18.38 14.70 12.28
N VAL A 486 -18.18 14.40 11.00
CA VAL A 486 -17.03 14.85 10.23
C VAL A 486 -17.63 15.62 9.06
N SER A 487 -17.42 16.93 9.02
CA SER A 487 -17.69 17.72 7.82
C SER A 487 -16.75 17.24 6.72
N ARG A 488 -17.32 16.84 5.58
CA ARG A 488 -16.57 16.54 4.35
C ARG A 488 -17.34 17.10 3.16
N THR A 489 -17.01 18.34 2.84
CA THR A 489 -16.88 18.77 1.45
C THR A 489 -15.39 18.54 1.16
N GLU A 490 -15.00 17.64 0.28
CA GLU A 490 -14.70 18.02 -1.10
C GLU A 490 -14.17 16.78 -1.84
N GLY A 491 -14.56 16.72 -3.11
CA GLY A 491 -14.23 15.72 -4.13
C GLY A 491 -15.20 16.00 -5.28
N PRO A 492 -14.79 15.92 -6.55
CA PRO A 492 -15.68 16.24 -7.65
C PRO A 492 -16.90 15.30 -7.60
N LEU A 493 -18.09 15.88 -7.69
CA LEU A 493 -19.37 15.17 -7.64
C LEU A 493 -19.57 14.20 -8.84
N HIS A 494 -18.70 14.32 -9.86
CA HIS A 494 -18.72 13.51 -11.06
C HIS A 494 -17.30 13.34 -11.59
N ASN A 495 -16.86 12.10 -11.87
CA ASN A 495 -15.55 11.81 -12.46
C ASN A 495 -15.73 11.07 -13.79
N ASP A 496 -15.91 11.82 -14.87
CA ASP A 496 -16.02 11.30 -16.25
C ASP A 496 -14.71 10.67 -16.78
N LYS A 497 -13.64 10.65 -15.97
CA LYS A 497 -12.32 10.12 -16.35
C LYS A 497 -11.95 8.82 -15.62
N GLY A 498 -12.88 8.24 -14.86
CA GLY A 498 -12.72 6.99 -14.12
C GLY A 498 -12.42 5.79 -15.03
N PHE A 499 -11.67 4.81 -14.52
CA PHE A 499 -11.27 3.62 -15.29
C PHE A 499 -12.49 2.74 -15.64
N LEU A 500 -13.45 2.58 -14.73
CA LEU A 500 -14.73 1.89 -14.95
C LEU A 500 -15.63 2.64 -15.94
N TYR A 501 -15.69 3.97 -15.85
CA TYR A 501 -16.46 4.80 -16.77
C TYR A 501 -15.95 4.66 -18.21
N ASP A 502 -14.62 4.70 -18.39
CA ASP A 502 -13.97 4.49 -19.68
C ASP A 502 -14.26 3.10 -20.28
N LEU A 503 -14.28 2.06 -19.44
CA LEU A 503 -14.66 0.71 -19.86
C LEU A 503 -16.13 0.66 -20.28
N GLN A 504 -17.03 1.29 -19.52
CA GLN A 504 -18.47 1.34 -19.82
C GLN A 504 -18.77 2.09 -21.14
N GLN A 505 -18.10 3.21 -21.41
CA GLN A 505 -18.25 3.93 -22.69
C GLN A 505 -17.68 3.16 -23.89
N GLY A 506 -16.57 2.45 -23.70
CA GLY A 506 -16.01 1.57 -24.75
C GLY A 506 -17.01 0.51 -25.20
N ILE A 507 -17.87 0.05 -24.28
CA ILE A 507 -18.93 -0.93 -24.54
C ILE A 507 -20.13 -0.26 -25.25
N SER A 508 -20.56 0.94 -24.82
CA SER A 508 -21.73 1.61 -25.40
C SER A 508 -21.54 2.08 -26.84
N ASN A 509 -20.32 2.47 -27.23
CA ASN A 509 -20.04 2.97 -28.57
C ASN A 509 -20.00 1.87 -29.65
N GLN A 510 -20.10 0.59 -29.26
CA GLN A 510 -20.09 -0.55 -30.19
C GLN A 510 -21.45 -1.25 -30.30
N SER A 511 -22.44 -0.93 -29.46
CA SER A 511 -23.79 -1.49 -29.56
C SER A 511 -24.72 -0.57 -30.36
N LEU A 512 -24.57 -0.51 -31.68
CA LEU A 512 -25.58 0.12 -32.57
C LEU A 512 -26.87 -0.72 -32.72
N GLY A 513 -27.02 -1.83 -31.97
CA GLY A 513 -28.16 -2.76 -32.08
C GLY A 513 -28.99 -2.97 -30.81
N ALA A 514 -28.72 -2.28 -29.70
CA ALA A 514 -29.39 -2.54 -28.42
C ALA A 514 -30.44 -1.48 -28.04
N SER A 515 -30.97 -0.72 -29.00
CA SER A 515 -31.97 0.32 -28.78
C SER A 515 -33.33 -0.06 -29.39
N VAL A 516 -33.94 -1.17 -28.98
CA VAL A 516 -35.34 -1.50 -29.37
C VAL A 516 -36.20 -2.07 -28.23
N PHE A 517 -35.64 -2.49 -27.09
CA PHE A 517 -36.46 -2.84 -25.92
C PHE A 517 -36.20 -1.84 -24.79
N GLY A 518 -37.11 -0.87 -24.68
CA GLY A 518 -37.11 0.15 -23.64
C GLY A 518 -37.19 -0.47 -22.25
N SER A 519 -36.18 -0.21 -21.44
CA SER A 519 -36.32 -0.16 -19.98
C SER A 519 -36.44 1.31 -19.61
N GLY A 520 -37.55 1.63 -18.94
CA GLY A 520 -38.07 2.97 -18.76
C GLY A 520 -37.10 3.95 -18.08
N HIS A 521 -37.34 5.22 -18.36
CA HIS A 521 -36.91 6.35 -17.55
C HIS A 521 -37.03 6.01 -16.06
N SER A 522 -35.91 5.83 -15.38
CA SER A 522 -35.88 6.03 -13.94
C SER A 522 -36.03 7.53 -13.72
N TYR A 523 -37.28 7.93 -13.44
CA TYR A 523 -37.58 9.23 -12.87
C TYR A 523 -36.56 9.55 -11.79
N VAL A 524 -35.87 10.68 -11.99
CA VAL A 524 -35.15 11.40 -10.95
C VAL A 524 -36.21 11.83 -9.94
N MET A 525 -36.56 10.94 -9.02
CA MET A 525 -37.24 11.31 -7.79
C MET A 525 -36.15 11.95 -6.92
N GLU A 526 -36.27 13.27 -6.74
CA GLU A 526 -35.59 14.00 -5.68
C GLU A 526 -35.83 13.30 -4.34
N THR A 527 -34.92 12.41 -3.98
CA THR A 527 -34.84 11.83 -2.64
C THR A 527 -33.40 11.98 -2.21
N HIS A 528 -33.17 12.99 -1.36
CA HIS A 528 -31.98 13.24 -0.56
C HIS A 528 -30.71 12.50 -1.01
N THR A 529 -29.92 13.17 -1.85
CA THR A 529 -28.58 12.73 -2.26
C THR A 529 -27.71 12.46 -1.03
N ASP A 530 -27.45 11.19 -0.74
CA ASP A 530 -26.40 10.78 0.20
C ASP A 530 -25.02 11.13 -0.42
N PRO A 531 -24.21 12.00 0.21
CA PRO A 531 -22.93 12.47 -0.34
C PRO A 531 -21.80 11.42 -0.33
N TYR A 532 -22.10 10.14 -0.10
CA TYR A 532 -21.10 9.06 0.07
C TYR A 532 -20.69 8.38 -1.25
N VAL A 533 -21.55 8.42 -2.28
CA VAL A 533 -21.39 7.67 -3.54
C VAL A 533 -20.13 8.02 -4.38
N PRO A 534 -19.69 9.30 -4.50
CA PRO A 534 -18.54 9.65 -5.36
C PRO A 534 -17.19 9.11 -4.88
N THR A 535 -17.04 8.98 -3.55
CA THR A 535 -15.79 8.52 -2.93
C THR A 535 -15.63 7.01 -3.08
N GLU A 536 -16.74 6.27 -3.07
CA GLU A 536 -16.73 4.82 -3.25
C GLU A 536 -16.44 4.41 -4.69
N LEU A 537 -16.92 5.17 -5.68
CA LEU A 537 -16.62 4.92 -7.09
C LEU A 537 -15.14 5.14 -7.42
N THR A 538 -14.55 6.25 -6.96
CA THR A 538 -13.10 6.52 -7.13
C THR A 538 -12.26 5.44 -6.44
N ALA A 539 -12.70 4.96 -5.28
CA ALA A 539 -12.08 3.83 -4.59
C ALA A 539 -12.17 2.52 -5.39
N ALA A 540 -13.32 2.27 -6.04
CA ALA A 540 -13.51 1.11 -6.91
C ALA A 540 -12.60 1.18 -8.15
N ASP A 541 -12.50 2.34 -8.80
CA ASP A 541 -11.60 2.57 -9.94
C ASP A 541 -10.13 2.31 -9.59
N MET A 542 -9.69 2.83 -8.44
CA MET A 542 -8.34 2.56 -7.94
C MET A 542 -8.13 1.08 -7.68
N SER A 543 -9.09 0.43 -7.03
CA SER A 543 -8.99 -1.00 -6.72
C SER A 543 -8.94 -1.86 -7.99
N LEU A 544 -9.71 -1.51 -9.03
CA LEU A 544 -9.65 -2.18 -10.33
C LEU A 544 -8.29 -1.97 -11.00
N SER A 545 -7.84 -0.71 -11.08
CA SER A 545 -6.58 -0.33 -11.70
C SER A 545 -5.39 -1.04 -11.01
N THR A 546 -5.43 -1.14 -9.69
CA THR A 546 -4.39 -1.82 -8.90
C THR A 546 -4.39 -3.32 -9.13
N LEU A 547 -5.55 -3.99 -9.06
CA LEU A 547 -5.66 -5.43 -9.32
C LEU A 547 -5.22 -5.77 -10.75
N TYR A 548 -5.64 -4.97 -11.72
CA TYR A 548 -5.27 -5.13 -13.12
C TYR A 548 -3.77 -4.96 -13.33
N LEU A 549 -3.16 -3.89 -12.80
CA LEU A 549 -1.72 -3.65 -12.94
C LEU A 549 -0.89 -4.75 -12.27
N HIS A 550 -1.30 -5.23 -11.09
CA HIS A 550 -0.67 -6.38 -10.41
C HIS A 550 -0.78 -7.66 -11.22
N GLU A 551 -1.90 -7.90 -11.90
CA GLU A 551 -2.09 -9.06 -12.76
C GLU A 551 -1.19 -9.01 -14.01
N LEU A 552 -1.08 -7.83 -14.62
CA LEU A 552 -0.17 -7.60 -15.75
C LEU A 552 1.30 -7.81 -15.34
N HIS A 553 1.71 -7.21 -14.22
CA HIS A 553 3.05 -7.36 -13.64
C HIS A 553 3.39 -8.84 -13.43
N HIS A 554 2.51 -9.58 -12.77
CA HIS A 554 2.72 -11.00 -12.49
C HIS A 554 2.92 -11.84 -13.76
N ARG A 555 2.13 -11.58 -14.80
CA ARG A 555 2.28 -12.27 -16.08
C ARG A 555 3.59 -11.91 -16.78
N GLN A 556 4.01 -10.65 -16.68
CA GLN A 556 5.29 -10.20 -17.21
C GLN A 556 6.46 -10.88 -16.51
N VAL A 557 6.42 -11.00 -15.18
CA VAL A 557 7.41 -11.76 -14.40
C VAL A 557 7.42 -13.24 -14.81
N ARG A 558 6.25 -13.86 -14.94
CA ARG A 558 6.12 -15.27 -15.37
C ARG A 558 6.65 -15.50 -16.78
N ARG A 559 6.34 -14.60 -17.72
CA ARG A 559 6.81 -14.69 -19.13
C ARG A 559 8.32 -14.55 -19.25
N ARG A 560 8.96 -13.71 -18.43
CA ARG A 560 10.41 -13.49 -18.49
C ARG A 560 11.22 -14.53 -17.69
N GLY A 561 10.58 -15.52 -17.07
CA GLY A 561 11.28 -16.58 -16.33
C GLY A 561 12.07 -16.11 -15.10
N TYR A 562 11.80 -14.90 -14.59
CA TYR A 562 12.53 -14.29 -13.47
C TYR A 562 12.05 -14.85 -12.12
N GLN A 563 12.28 -16.14 -11.87
CA GLN A 563 12.02 -16.76 -10.56
C GLN A 563 13.03 -16.28 -9.50
N GLU A 564 14.24 -15.86 -9.87
CA GLU A 564 15.28 -15.39 -8.93
C GLU A 564 15.15 -13.92 -8.47
N MET A 565 14.45 -13.05 -9.20
CA MET A 565 14.17 -11.68 -8.73
C MET A 565 12.88 -11.60 -7.91
N ALA A 566 11.87 -12.42 -8.23
CA ALA A 566 10.63 -12.52 -7.46
C ALA A 566 10.86 -13.09 -6.04
N THR A 567 11.93 -13.88 -5.84
CA THR A 567 12.33 -14.40 -4.53
C THR A 567 13.12 -13.38 -3.69
N ARG A 568 13.68 -12.31 -4.28
CA ARG A 568 14.28 -11.20 -3.53
C ARG A 568 13.18 -10.29 -2.98
N SER A 569 12.38 -10.85 -2.10
CA SER A 569 11.39 -10.13 -1.30
C SER A 569 12.07 -8.95 -0.62
N ILE A 570 11.32 -7.87 -0.40
CA ILE A 570 11.76 -6.73 0.41
C ILE A 570 12.38 -7.21 1.73
N TRP A 571 11.85 -8.29 2.31
CA TRP A 571 12.29 -8.98 3.52
C TRP A 571 13.66 -9.70 3.42
N GLN A 572 14.26 -9.80 2.25
CA GLN A 572 15.56 -10.45 2.03
C GLN A 572 16.64 -9.51 1.47
N ARG A 573 16.32 -8.23 1.19
CA ARG A 573 17.26 -7.27 0.58
C ARG A 573 18.23 -6.66 1.61
N SER A 574 19.54 -6.79 1.37
CA SER A 574 20.59 -6.01 2.03
C SER A 574 21.16 -4.97 1.04
N PRO A 575 21.13 -3.66 1.35
CA PRO A 575 21.62 -2.62 0.43
C PRO A 575 23.14 -2.61 0.23
N VAL A 576 23.89 -3.26 1.15
CA VAL A 576 25.36 -3.25 1.20
C VAL A 576 26.01 -3.88 -0.05
N GLN A 577 25.34 -4.84 -0.68
CA GLN A 577 25.89 -5.53 -1.86
C GLN A 577 25.66 -4.73 -3.17
N GLU A 578 24.61 -3.92 -3.23
CA GLU A 578 24.18 -3.20 -4.45
C GLU A 578 24.82 -1.82 -4.59
N LEU A 579 25.21 -1.18 -3.48
CA LEU A 579 25.93 0.11 -3.48
C LEU A 579 27.45 -0.03 -3.71
N ALA A 580 28.03 -1.19 -3.37
CA ALA A 580 29.47 -1.44 -3.50
C ALA A 580 29.89 -1.93 -4.91
N SER A 581 28.94 -2.31 -5.76
CA SER A 581 29.21 -3.03 -7.02
C SER A 581 29.09 -2.18 -8.29
N LEU A 582 29.15 -0.84 -8.22
CA LEU A 582 29.11 0.01 -9.42
C LEU A 582 30.35 0.90 -9.60
N PRO A 583 30.88 1.01 -10.85
CA PRO A 583 31.94 1.95 -11.21
C PRO A 583 31.40 3.39 -11.18
N GLU A 584 32.29 4.36 -10.90
CA GLU A 584 31.99 5.79 -10.89
C GLU A 584 31.23 6.21 -12.15
N VAL A 585 29.93 6.50 -12.00
CA VAL A 585 29.10 7.04 -13.09
C VAL A 585 29.57 8.47 -13.37
N ARG A 586 30.39 8.60 -14.41
CA ARG A 586 30.74 9.86 -15.07
C ARG A 586 29.46 10.47 -15.61
N GLN A 587 28.97 11.50 -14.93
CA GLN A 587 27.80 12.25 -15.34
C GLN A 587 28.14 13.02 -16.62
N GLU A 588 27.62 12.58 -17.76
CA GLU A 588 27.66 13.36 -19.00
C GLU A 588 26.93 14.69 -18.77
N ARG A 589 27.65 15.78 -19.04
CA ARG A 589 27.10 17.13 -18.98
C ARG A 589 26.06 17.27 -20.08
N ILE A 590 24.84 17.66 -19.70
CA ILE A 590 23.85 18.19 -20.63
C ILE A 590 24.47 19.43 -21.29
N PRO A 591 24.56 19.51 -22.63
CA PRO A 591 25.04 20.72 -23.30
C PRO A 591 24.03 21.85 -23.06
N LEU A 592 24.54 22.97 -22.52
CA LEU A 592 23.81 24.20 -22.34
C LEU A 592 23.20 24.64 -23.67
N LEU A 593 21.90 24.98 -23.65
CA LEU A 593 21.22 25.66 -24.74
C LEU A 593 22.01 26.95 -25.07
N LEU A 594 22.67 26.93 -26.22
CA LEU A 594 23.36 28.09 -26.77
C LEU A 594 22.29 29.08 -27.26
N HIS A 595 22.13 30.18 -26.53
CA HIS A 595 21.36 31.32 -27.02
C HIS A 595 22.12 31.93 -28.21
N GLN A 596 21.47 32.06 -29.37
CA GLN A 596 21.94 32.96 -30.42
C GLN A 596 21.99 34.38 -29.86
N ASP A 597 23.01 35.13 -30.25
CA ASP A 597 23.37 36.50 -29.82
C ASP A 597 24.34 36.60 -28.64
N SER A 598 25.59 36.19 -28.87
CA SER A 598 26.73 36.91 -28.31
C SER A 598 27.92 36.86 -29.26
N SER A 599 28.19 38.01 -29.89
CA SER A 599 29.30 38.24 -30.80
C SER A 599 30.66 38.09 -30.10
N LEU A 600 31.53 37.29 -30.72
CA LEU A 600 32.93 37.07 -30.36
C LEU A 600 33.73 38.39 -30.32
N ARG A 601 34.10 38.85 -29.12
CA ARG A 601 35.16 39.86 -28.96
C ARG A 601 36.49 39.12 -28.74
N LYS A 602 37.31 39.09 -29.80
CA LYS A 602 38.71 38.62 -29.79
C LYS A 602 39.51 39.44 -28.77
N ASN A 603 40.03 38.80 -27.72
CA ASN A 603 41.10 39.37 -26.92
C ASN A 603 42.39 39.38 -27.75
N ARG A 604 43.00 40.55 -27.84
CA ARG A 604 44.36 40.77 -28.31
C ARG A 604 45.15 41.28 -27.10
N GLU A 605 46.33 40.70 -26.93
CA GLU A 605 47.25 40.84 -25.80
C GLU A 605 47.65 42.29 -25.49
N SER A 606 47.71 42.60 -24.19
CA SER A 606 48.74 43.40 -23.51
C SER A 606 48.48 43.41 -22.00
#